data_AF-A0A2V6PBL1-F1
#
_entry.id   AF-A0A2V6PBL1-F1
#
_cell.length_a   1.000
_cell.length_b   1.000
_cell.length_c   1.000
_cell.angle_alpha   90.00
_cell.angle_beta   90.00
_cell.angle_gamma   90.00
#
_symmetry.space_group_name_H-M   'P 1'
#
loop_
_entity.id
_entity.type
_entity.pdbx_description
1 polymer ?
#
loop_
_entity_poly.entity_id
_entity_poly.type
_entity_poly.pdbx_seq_one_letter_code
_entity_poly.pdbx_strand_id
1 'polypeptide(L)' 'MAHVRRGDLVGVIAGKERGKRGKILRVLTDKGRVIVERV' A
#
# COMPACT_ATOMS: atom_id res chain seq x y z
N MET A 1 1.82 -4.30 -15.86
CA MET A 1 2.32 -5.08 -14.70
C MET A 1 2.13 -4.22 -13.46
N ALA A 2 1.45 -4.72 -12.42
CA ALA A 2 1.37 -3.98 -11.15
C ALA A 2 2.75 -4.02 -10.47
N HIS A 3 3.29 -2.85 -10.10
CA HIS A 3 4.62 -2.71 -9.49
C HIS A 3 4.68 -3.24 -8.04
N VAL A 4 3.55 -3.69 -7.48
CA VAL A 4 3.41 -4.08 -6.08
C VAL A 4 2.56 -5.34 -5.94
N ARG A 5 2.84 -6.13 -4.91
CA ARG A 5 2.16 -7.41 -4.61
C ARG A 5 1.71 -7.47 -3.15
N ARG A 6 0.77 -8.37 -2.86
CA ARG A 6 0.42 -8.68 -1.47
C ARG A 6 1.67 -9.16 -0.75
N GLY A 7 1.93 -8.56 0.41
CA GLY A 7 3.08 -8.90 1.23
C GLY A 7 4.28 -7.98 1.08
N ASP A 8 4.28 -7.06 0.11
CA ASP A 8 5.34 -6.07 -0.01
C ASP A 8 5.28 -5.05 1.12
N LEU A 9 6.45 -4.62 1.59
CA LEU A 9 6.60 -3.48 2.50
C LEU A 9 6.60 -2.18 1.71
N VAL A 10 5.71 -1.27 2.08
CA VAL A 10 5.57 0.05 1.42
C VAL A 10 5.58 1.17 2.45
N GLY A 11 6.00 2.36 2.00
CA GLY A 11 5.96 3.59 2.79
C GLY A 11 4.95 4.59 2.22
N VAL A 12 4.22 5.27 3.09
CA VAL A 12 3.30 6.34 2.71
C VAL A 12 4.08 7.64 2.52
N ILE A 13 4.09 8.16 1.29
CA ILE A 13 4.87 9.35 0.92
C ILE A 13 4.10 10.68 1.07
N ALA A 14 2.77 10.63 1.16
CA ALA A 14 1.90 11.80 1.20
C ALA A 14 0.58 11.51 1.94
N GLY A 15 -0.15 12.57 2.32
CA GLY A 15 -1.43 12.47 3.04
C GLY A 15 -1.28 12.40 4.56
N LYS A 16 -2.40 12.15 5.25
CA LYS A 16 -2.48 12.14 6.73
C LYS A 16 -1.53 11.14 7.38
N GLU A 17 -1.30 10.02 6.71
CA GLU A 17 -0.51 8.90 7.22
C GLU A 17 0.95 8.91 6.70
N ARG A 18 1.41 10.05 6.16
CA ARG A 18 2.78 10.22 5.63
C ARG A 18 3.84 9.79 6.65
N GLY A 19 4.85 9.05 6.17
CA GLY A 19 5.97 8.56 6.98
C GLY A 19 5.74 7.18 7.58
N LYS A 20 4.49 6.69 7.63
CA LYS A 20 4.20 5.33 8.07
C LYS A 20 4.66 4.30 7.04
N ARG A 21 5.04 3.12 7.53
CA ARG A 21 5.40 1.95 6.72
C ARG A 21 4.53 0.78 7.14
N GLY A 22 4.17 -0.07 6.19
CA GLY A 22 3.37 -1.26 6.46
C GLY A 22 3.35 -2.22 5.28
N LYS A 23 2.87 -3.44 5.52
CA LYS A 23 2.74 -4.49 4.52
C LYS A 23 1.42 -4.39 3.76
N ILE A 24 1.45 -4.68 2.46
CA ILE A 24 0.24 -4.73 1.64
C ILE A 24 -0.59 -5.97 2.01
N LEU A 25 -1.84 -5.75 2.44
CA LEU A 25 -2.84 -6.78 2.72
C LEU A 25 -3.61 -7.19 1.46
N ARG A 26 -3.92 -6.23 0.58
CA ARG A 26 -4.69 -6.48 -0.64
C ARG A 26 -4.34 -5.46 -1.72
N VAL A 27 -4.27 -5.93 -2.96
CA VAL A 27 -4.15 -5.10 -4.16
C VAL A 27 -5.50 -5.08 -4.86
N LEU A 28 -6.04 -3.88 -5.10
CA LEU A 28 -7.26 -3.63 -5.85
C LEU A 28 -6.87 -3.08 -7.22
N THR A 29 -6.52 -3.98 -8.13
CA THR A 29 -5.98 -3.63 -9.46
C THR A 29 -6.99 -2.89 -10.33
N ASP A 30 -8.28 -3.19 -10.16
CA ASP A 30 -9.40 -2.51 -10.83
C ASP A 30 -9.45 -1.00 -10.51
N LYS A 31 -9.06 -0.63 -9.29
CA LYS A 31 -9.10 0.75 -8.79
C LYS A 31 -7.71 1.39 -8.69
N GLY A 32 -6.65 0.66 -9.01
CA GLY A 32 -5.27 1.12 -8.81
C GLY A 32 -4.95 1.45 -7.34
N ARG A 33 -5.57 0.75 -6.38
CA ARG A 33 -5.42 1.01 -4.93
C ARG A 33 -4.82 -0.20 -4.21
N VAL A 34 -4.23 0.06 -3.05
CA VAL A 34 -3.72 -0.98 -2.14
C VAL A 34 -4.21 -0.73 -0.72
N ILE A 35 -4.43 -1.81 0.03
CA ILE A 35 -4.72 -1.76 1.46
C ILE A 35 -3.44 -2.14 2.19
N VAL A 36 -2.96 -1.26 3.06
CA VAL A 36 -1.74 -1.44 3.86
C VAL A 36 -2.15 -1.72 5.30
N GLU A 37 -1.43 -2.60 5.99
CA GLU A 37 -1.69 -2.86 7.40
C GLU A 37 -1.48 -1.59 8.24
N ARG A 38 -2.39 -1.32 9.19
CA ARG A 38 -2.28 -0.24 10.18
C ARG A 38 -2.20 1.19 9.59
N VAL A 39 -2.75 1.41 8.39
CA VAL A 39 -2.92 2.72 7.73
C VAL A 39 -4.40 2.99 7.49
#